data_AF-A0A653VHM3-F1
#
_entry.id   AF-A0A653VHM3-F1
#
_cell.length_a   1.000
_cell.length_b   1.000
_cell.length_c   1.000
_cell.angle_alpha   90.00
_cell.angle_beta   90.00
_cell.angle_gamma   90.00
#
_symmetry.space_group_name_H-M   'P 1'
#
loop_
_entity.id
_entity.type
_entity.pdbx_description
1 polymer ?
#
loop_
_entity_poly.entity_id
_entity_poly.type
_entity_poly.pdbx_seq_one_letter_code
_entity_poly.pdbx_strand_id
1 'polypeptide(L)'
;MRSHTRLDADTFASLVTAAEILELPLPPWAEFRPDDGGPVTAVVEPVPWGKKSGAHFREPGRFLHLSRKGGLTLPRRRGVAGHRLKVRDGDLIDIDGLRLTSVARTWVDLGSVLPMDDLIVVGDAIVSEHARSFGEPKLPMMPLPELRSFVAGANGIHGVRKAREALEKLRVGVDSPPETRLRLMMDDAGLPEFVPNCRVDDALGRPVWTDLGCARFRTCVEYDGVHHLTAEQQALDSYRDQRVSEAGWRQVKINRIDLERGPEWVVSRVSQALRKQGWHR
;
A
#
# COMPACT_ATOMS: atom_id res chain seq x y z
N MET A 1 16.56 22.69 -8.04
CA MET A 1 16.93 22.59 -6.62
C MET A 1 15.65 22.75 -5.79
N ARG A 2 14.94 21.65 -5.48
CA ARG A 2 13.68 21.68 -4.73
C ARG A 2 14.00 21.56 -3.23
N SER A 3 13.57 22.52 -2.43
CA SER A 3 13.72 22.49 -0.98
C SER A 3 12.81 21.41 -0.38
N HIS A 4 13.32 20.19 -0.26
CA HIS A 4 12.76 19.24 0.67
C HIS A 4 13.04 19.77 2.07
N THR A 5 12.00 20.20 2.78
CA THR A 5 12.06 20.32 4.24
C THR A 5 12.46 18.94 4.75
N ARG A 6 13.73 18.74 5.13
CA ARG A 6 14.18 17.50 5.77
C ARG A 6 13.39 17.39 7.06
N LEU A 7 12.44 16.46 7.10
CA LEU A 7 11.91 15.96 8.37
C LEU A 7 13.09 15.35 9.13
N ASP A 8 13.13 15.55 10.44
CA ASP A 8 14.12 14.88 11.27
C ASP A 8 13.91 13.36 11.21
N ALA A 9 15.01 12.61 11.32
CA ALA A 9 15.02 11.15 11.23
C ALA A 9 14.06 10.50 12.24
N ASP A 10 13.85 11.16 13.37
CA ASP A 10 13.03 10.66 14.45
C ASP A 10 11.52 10.74 14.10
N THR A 11 11.09 11.83 13.45
CA THR A 11 9.71 12.00 12.96
C THR A 11 9.40 10.98 11.86
N PHE A 12 10.35 10.74 10.95
CA PHE A 12 10.22 9.71 9.91
C PHE A 12 9.96 8.32 10.54
N ALA A 13 10.77 7.93 11.53
CA ALA A 13 10.63 6.65 12.20
C ALA A 13 9.29 6.49 12.94
N SER A 14 8.75 7.55 13.54
CA SER A 14 7.45 7.49 14.22
C SER A 14 6.29 7.18 13.28
N LEU A 15 6.34 7.67 12.04
CA LEU A 15 5.29 7.45 11.04
C LEU A 15 5.35 6.04 10.45
N VAL A 16 6.57 5.57 10.18
CA VAL A 16 6.85 4.22 9.71
C VAL A 16 6.30 3.19 10.68
N THR A 17 6.57 3.33 11.98
CA THR A 17 6.06 2.30 12.90
C THR A 17 4.54 2.28 13.04
N ALA A 18 3.87 3.45 13.01
CA ALA A 18 2.41 3.45 13.05
C ALA A 18 1.84 2.68 11.85
N ALA A 19 2.48 2.81 10.69
CA ALA A 19 2.15 2.05 9.50
C ALA A 19 2.45 0.55 9.64
N GLU A 20 3.58 0.17 10.25
CA GLU A 20 3.92 -1.23 10.53
C GLU A 20 2.94 -1.91 11.49
N ILE A 21 2.55 -1.24 12.59
CA ILE A 21 1.57 -1.78 13.55
C ILE A 21 0.19 -1.93 12.89
N LEU A 22 -0.13 -1.05 11.94
CA LEU A 22 -1.34 -1.12 11.13
C LEU A 22 -1.21 -2.09 9.94
N GLU A 23 -0.09 -2.77 9.76
CA GLU A 23 0.18 -3.70 8.65
C GLU A 23 0.04 -3.04 7.26
N LEU A 24 0.34 -1.74 7.15
CA LEU A 24 0.36 -1.02 5.88
C LEU A 24 1.59 -1.43 5.05
N PRO A 25 1.47 -1.65 3.72
CA PRO A 25 2.58 -2.12 2.90
C PRO A 25 3.56 -0.99 2.62
N LEU A 26 4.61 -0.93 3.44
CA LEU A 26 5.70 0.02 3.28
C LEU A 26 6.69 -0.45 2.20
N PRO A 27 7.37 0.48 1.51
CA PRO A 27 8.42 0.08 0.59
C PRO A 27 9.61 -0.55 1.33
N PRO A 28 10.40 -1.46 0.70
CA PRO A 28 11.48 -2.19 1.38
C PRO A 28 12.57 -1.32 2.00
N TRP A 29 12.71 -0.07 1.56
CA TRP A 29 13.65 0.90 2.13
C TRP A 29 13.10 1.59 3.39
N ALA A 30 11.78 1.58 3.57
CA ALA A 30 11.10 2.04 4.78
C ALA A 30 10.80 0.89 5.74
N GLU A 31 10.84 -0.36 5.27
CA GLU A 31 10.71 -1.58 6.08
C GLU A 31 11.88 -1.68 7.07
N PHE A 32 11.55 -1.72 8.36
CA PHE A 32 12.52 -1.76 9.44
C PHE A 32 13.46 -2.97 9.35
N ARG A 33 14.78 -2.75 9.36
CA ARG A 33 15.79 -3.80 9.49
C ARG A 33 16.26 -3.91 10.95
N PRO A 34 16.09 -5.07 11.62
CA PRO A 34 16.34 -5.23 13.06
C PRO A 34 17.76 -4.97 13.58
N ASP A 35 18.77 -4.83 12.72
CA ASP A 35 20.18 -4.91 13.16
C ASP A 35 20.81 -3.59 13.64
N ASP A 36 20.09 -2.45 13.60
CA ASP A 36 20.69 -1.14 13.88
C ASP A 36 20.10 -0.42 15.12
N GLY A 37 19.28 -1.10 15.93
CA GLY A 37 18.72 -0.50 17.15
C GLY A 37 17.70 0.60 16.90
N GLY A 38 16.85 0.45 15.88
CA GLY A 38 15.82 1.43 15.55
C GLY A 38 14.46 1.22 16.23
N PRO A 39 13.50 2.12 16.00
CA PRO A 39 12.38 2.34 16.92
C PRO A 39 11.05 1.64 16.61
N VAL A 40 10.33 1.23 17.67
CA VAL A 40 8.93 0.80 17.70
C VAL A 40 8.04 1.90 18.37
N THR A 41 6.70 1.93 18.26
CA THR A 41 5.84 3.12 18.51
C THR A 41 4.74 2.87 19.53
N ALA A 42 4.32 3.95 20.21
CA ALA A 42 2.95 4.16 20.67
C ALA A 42 2.74 5.66 20.94
N VAL A 43 1.58 6.24 20.70
CA VAL A 43 1.19 7.47 21.43
C VAL A 43 0.71 7.03 22.80
N VAL A 44 1.31 7.58 23.85
CA VAL A 44 0.93 7.29 25.24
C VAL A 44 0.36 8.58 25.84
N GLU A 45 -0.97 8.71 25.87
CA GLU A 45 -1.61 9.41 27.00
C GLU A 45 -1.16 8.72 28.28
N PRO A 46 -0.97 9.43 29.41
CA PRO A 46 -0.13 8.94 30.50
C PRO A 46 -0.62 7.58 31.01
N VAL A 47 0.07 6.50 30.59
CA VAL A 47 -0.14 5.16 31.13
C VAL A 47 0.35 5.20 32.58
N PRO A 48 -0.51 4.87 33.56
CA PRO A 48 -0.06 4.57 34.91
C PRO A 48 0.87 3.36 34.81
N TRP A 49 2.13 3.52 35.16
CA TRP A 49 3.11 2.46 34.94
C TRP A 49 2.89 1.30 35.93
N GLY A 50 2.59 0.10 35.41
CA GLY A 50 2.48 -1.15 36.18
C GLY A 50 2.05 -2.37 35.34
N LYS A 51 2.90 -3.41 35.30
CA LYS A 51 2.71 -4.81 34.84
C LYS A 51 2.02 -5.14 33.48
N LYS A 52 1.43 -4.20 32.75
CA LYS A 52 0.59 -4.50 31.55
C LYS A 52 1.21 -4.18 30.17
N SER A 53 2.44 -3.70 30.06
CA SER A 53 3.11 -3.63 28.74
C SER A 53 3.56 -5.04 28.32
N GLY A 54 3.04 -5.52 27.19
CA GLY A 54 3.29 -6.87 26.65
C GLY A 54 4.78 -7.22 26.48
N ALA A 55 5.07 -8.52 26.34
CA ALA A 55 6.44 -9.04 26.31
C ALA A 55 7.31 -8.48 25.15
N HIS A 56 6.69 -8.07 24.05
CA HIS A 56 7.35 -7.59 22.83
C HIS A 56 8.08 -6.23 22.97
N PHE A 57 7.85 -5.50 24.06
CA PHE A 57 8.41 -4.15 24.28
C PHE A 57 9.68 -4.13 25.15
N ARG A 58 10.22 -5.30 25.52
CA ARG A 58 11.30 -5.42 26.52
C ARG A 58 12.72 -5.59 25.96
N GLU A 59 12.89 -5.58 24.64
CA GLU A 59 14.20 -5.82 24.02
C GLU A 59 15.09 -4.54 24.00
N PRO A 60 16.34 -4.61 24.49
CA PRO A 60 17.28 -3.50 24.44
C PRO A 60 17.73 -3.26 22.99
N GLY A 61 17.19 -2.23 22.36
CA GLY A 61 17.48 -1.89 20.96
C GLY A 61 16.29 -1.24 20.25
N ARG A 62 15.07 -1.43 20.76
CA ARG A 62 13.86 -0.81 20.21
C ARG A 62 13.57 0.52 20.92
N PHE A 63 13.75 1.65 20.24
CA PHE A 63 13.31 2.96 20.77
C PHE A 63 11.79 3.07 20.70
N LEU A 64 11.12 3.65 21.69
CA LEU A 64 9.68 3.92 21.65
C LEU A 64 9.41 5.34 21.10
N HIS A 65 8.78 5.48 19.92
CA HIS A 65 8.42 6.80 19.37
C HIS A 65 7.05 7.21 19.90
N LEU A 66 7.06 8.28 20.69
CA LEU A 66 5.88 8.82 21.35
C LEU A 66 5.55 10.19 20.77
N SER A 67 4.44 10.30 20.05
CA SER A 67 3.89 11.60 19.65
C SER A 67 2.96 12.16 20.73
N ARG A 68 3.06 13.44 21.07
CA ARG A 68 2.14 14.13 21.99
C ARG A 68 1.32 15.20 21.26
N LYS A 69 0.10 15.42 21.76
CA LYS A 69 -0.75 16.56 21.37
C LYS A 69 0.01 17.88 21.64
N GLY A 70 -0.06 18.81 20.70
CA GLY A 70 0.66 20.09 20.78
C GLY A 70 0.44 20.83 22.11
N GLY A 71 1.52 21.36 22.69
CA GLY A 71 1.52 22.08 23.96
C GLY A 71 2.05 21.28 25.16
N LEU A 72 2.21 19.96 25.03
CA LEU A 72 2.75 19.11 26.10
C LEU A 72 4.28 18.94 25.99
N THR A 73 4.96 18.83 27.13
CA THR A 73 6.40 18.53 27.20
C THR A 73 6.68 17.17 26.56
N LEU A 74 7.70 17.10 25.71
CA LEU A 74 8.13 15.85 25.10
C LEU A 74 8.70 14.88 26.15
N PRO A 75 8.37 13.58 26.09
CA PRO A 75 8.99 12.60 26.97
C PRO A 75 10.49 12.52 26.68
N ARG A 76 11.33 12.65 27.72
CA ARG A 76 12.79 12.49 27.64
C ARG A 76 13.19 11.33 28.55
N ARG A 77 13.38 10.15 27.98
CA ARG A 77 13.82 8.93 28.69
C ARG A 77 14.72 8.10 27.78
N ARG A 78 15.60 7.30 28.38
CA ARG A 78 16.44 6.36 27.63
C ARG A 78 15.55 5.38 26.87
N GLY A 79 15.76 5.25 25.56
CA GLY A 79 14.92 4.41 24.70
C GLY A 79 13.59 5.03 24.28
N VAL A 80 13.38 6.35 24.42
CA VAL A 80 12.15 7.04 24.01
C VAL A 80 12.47 8.30 23.19
N ALA A 81 11.93 8.39 21.98
CA ALA A 81 11.97 9.60 21.16
C ALA A 81 10.61 10.30 21.17
N GLY A 82 10.58 11.58 21.52
CA GLY A 82 9.35 12.36 21.66
C GLY A 82 9.09 13.26 20.47
N HIS A 83 7.86 13.22 19.95
CA HIS A 83 7.41 14.00 18.79
C HIS A 83 6.21 14.89 19.10
N ARG A 84 6.03 15.96 18.34
CA ARG A 84 4.80 16.76 18.38
C ARG A 84 3.96 16.46 17.15
N LEU A 85 2.73 16.04 17.39
CA LEU A 85 1.71 15.95 16.34
C LEU A 85 0.55 16.89 16.68
N LYS A 86 0.04 17.56 15.66
CA LYS A 86 -1.29 18.16 15.74
C LYS A 86 -2.29 17.02 15.61
N VAL A 87 -3.08 16.76 16.63
CA VAL A 87 -4.03 15.65 16.70
C VAL A 87 -5.43 16.19 16.97
N ARG A 88 -6.41 15.71 16.21
CA ARG A 88 -7.83 16.03 16.31
C ARG A 88 -8.60 14.84 16.86
N ASP A 89 -9.87 15.08 17.18
CA ASP A 89 -10.78 14.00 17.54
C ASP A 89 -10.99 13.10 16.30
N GLY A 90 -10.89 11.78 16.49
CA GLY A 90 -10.93 10.79 15.41
C GLY A 90 -9.58 10.50 14.72
N ASP A 91 -8.53 11.28 15.00
CA ASP A 91 -7.18 10.99 14.46
C ASP A 91 -6.50 9.82 15.16
N LEU A 92 -6.99 9.41 16.34
CA LEU A 92 -6.40 8.37 17.17
C LEU A 92 -7.35 7.18 17.35
N ILE A 93 -6.78 5.99 17.32
CA ILE A 93 -7.43 4.72 17.66
C ILE A 93 -6.67 4.05 18.80
N ASP A 94 -7.32 3.09 19.47
CA ASP A 94 -6.70 2.24 20.48
C ASP A 94 -6.61 0.81 19.95
N ILE A 95 -5.42 0.23 19.96
CA ILE A 95 -5.16 -1.17 19.65
C ILE A 95 -4.42 -1.77 20.84
N ASP A 96 -5.07 -2.66 21.58
CA ASP A 96 -4.51 -3.34 22.76
C ASP A 96 -3.89 -2.39 23.82
N GLY A 97 -4.50 -1.22 24.03
CA GLY A 97 -4.03 -0.19 24.96
C GLY A 97 -2.90 0.68 24.41
N LEU A 98 -2.55 0.52 23.13
CA LEU A 98 -1.66 1.41 22.39
C LEU A 98 -2.49 2.41 21.62
N ARG A 99 -2.31 3.70 21.91
CA ARG A 99 -2.95 4.75 21.14
C ARG A 99 -2.11 5.05 19.91
N LEU A 100 -2.71 4.99 18.73
CA LEU A 100 -2.03 5.15 17.44
C LEU A 100 -2.81 6.12 16.58
N THR A 101 -2.17 6.68 15.55
CA THR A 101 -2.91 7.37 14.50
C THR A 101 -3.83 6.38 13.78
N SER A 102 -5.04 6.80 13.44
CA SER A 102 -5.97 6.00 12.63
C SER A 102 -5.37 5.69 11.26
N VAL A 103 -5.86 4.68 10.55
CA VAL A 103 -5.39 4.31 9.20
C VAL A 103 -5.34 5.53 8.26
N ALA A 104 -6.43 6.29 8.19
CA ALA A 104 -6.50 7.49 7.35
C ALA A 104 -5.50 8.56 7.77
N ARG A 105 -5.32 8.74 9.09
CA ARG A 105 -4.38 9.71 9.63
C ARG A 105 -2.92 9.32 9.34
N THR A 106 -2.57 8.06 9.59
CA THR A 106 -1.26 7.49 9.29
C THR A 106 -0.93 7.65 7.81
N TRP A 107 -1.87 7.35 6.91
CA TRP A 107 -1.67 7.53 5.47
C TRP A 107 -1.42 8.99 5.07
N VAL A 108 -2.18 9.94 5.63
CA VAL A 108 -1.94 11.38 5.39
C VAL A 108 -0.56 11.81 5.89
N ASP A 109 -0.18 11.37 7.09
CA ASP A 109 1.14 11.70 7.65
C ASP A 109 2.27 11.08 6.82
N LEU A 110 2.11 9.84 6.32
CA LEU A 110 3.04 9.17 5.39
C LEU A 110 3.25 10.00 4.11
N GLY A 111 2.26 10.79 3.67
CA GLY A 111 2.41 11.68 2.52
C GLY A 111 3.51 12.73 2.67
N SER A 112 3.99 12.98 3.90
CA SER A 112 5.13 13.85 4.15
C SER A 112 6.49 13.20 3.89
N VAL A 113 6.57 11.87 3.95
CA VAL A 113 7.83 11.11 3.91
C VAL A 113 7.94 10.19 2.69
N LEU A 114 6.83 9.63 2.21
CA LEU A 114 6.83 8.72 1.08
C LEU A 114 6.87 9.48 -0.27
N PRO A 115 7.58 8.95 -1.28
CA PRO A 115 7.35 9.30 -2.68
C PRO A 115 5.87 9.11 -3.08
N MET A 116 5.45 9.74 -4.17
CA MET A 116 4.06 9.67 -4.63
C MET A 116 3.59 8.23 -4.86
N ASP A 117 4.37 7.45 -5.61
CA ASP A 117 3.99 6.08 -5.99
C ASP A 117 3.88 5.16 -4.77
N ASP A 118 4.79 5.28 -3.81
CA ASP A 118 4.73 4.52 -2.55
C ASP A 118 3.53 4.96 -1.69
N LEU A 119 3.15 6.24 -1.71
CA LEU A 119 1.93 6.70 -1.05
C LEU A 119 0.67 6.12 -1.70
N ILE A 120 0.66 5.99 -3.03
CA ILE A 120 -0.44 5.37 -3.79
C ILE A 120 -0.50 3.88 -3.48
N VAL A 121 0.64 3.18 -3.40
CA VAL A 121 0.71 1.75 -2.99
C VAL A 121 0.03 1.54 -1.64
N VAL A 122 0.37 2.36 -0.64
CA VAL A 122 -0.26 2.26 0.69
C VAL A 122 -1.76 2.58 0.61
N GLY A 123 -2.13 3.60 -0.17
CA GLY A 123 -3.53 4.01 -0.32
C GLY A 123 -4.40 2.94 -1.00
N ASP A 124 -3.88 2.31 -2.07
CA ASP A 124 -4.53 1.22 -2.80
C ASP A 124 -4.77 0.03 -1.87
N ALA A 125 -3.80 -0.32 -1.02
CA ALA A 125 -3.95 -1.39 -0.04
C ALA A 125 -5.01 -1.07 1.04
N ILE A 126 -5.06 0.16 1.53
CA ILE A 126 -6.06 0.60 2.53
C ILE A 126 -7.48 0.44 1.99
N VAL A 127 -7.70 0.85 0.74
CA VAL A 127 -9.03 0.88 0.12
C VAL A 127 -9.37 -0.41 -0.64
N SER A 128 -8.47 -1.38 -0.66
CA SER A 128 -8.66 -2.60 -1.43
C SER A 128 -9.78 -3.44 -0.85
N GLU A 129 -10.82 -3.64 -1.65
CA GLU A 129 -11.91 -4.57 -1.37
C GLU A 129 -12.28 -5.32 -2.64
N HIS A 130 -12.68 -6.58 -2.49
CA HIS A 130 -13.26 -7.36 -3.57
C HIS A 130 -13.93 -8.64 -3.06
N ALA A 131 -14.85 -9.15 -3.86
CA ALA A 131 -15.45 -10.47 -3.68
C ALA A 131 -15.25 -11.27 -4.97
N ARG A 132 -14.56 -12.41 -4.86
CA ARG A 132 -14.34 -13.38 -5.94
C ARG A 132 -15.26 -14.58 -5.74
N SER A 133 -15.40 -15.44 -6.74
CA SER A 133 -16.15 -16.70 -6.58
C SER A 133 -15.39 -17.76 -5.78
N PHE A 134 -14.22 -17.43 -5.25
CA PHE A 134 -13.36 -18.30 -4.47
C PHE A 134 -12.65 -17.47 -3.40
N GLY A 135 -12.31 -18.13 -2.28
CA GLY A 135 -11.70 -17.47 -1.13
C GLY A 135 -12.67 -16.59 -0.35
N GLU A 136 -12.20 -16.09 0.80
CA GLU A 136 -12.94 -15.12 1.59
C GLU A 136 -12.96 -13.75 0.90
N PRO A 137 -14.06 -12.99 0.98
CA PRO A 137 -14.08 -11.60 0.51
C PRO A 137 -13.00 -10.77 1.19
N LYS A 138 -12.29 -9.95 0.42
CA LYS A 138 -11.36 -8.97 0.96
C LYS A 138 -12.14 -7.74 1.37
N LEU A 139 -12.10 -7.42 2.66
CA LEU A 139 -12.65 -6.18 3.21
C LEU A 139 -11.57 -5.09 3.20
N PRO A 140 -11.94 -3.82 2.98
CA PRO A 140 -10.98 -2.73 3.04
C PRO A 140 -10.63 -2.42 4.49
N MET A 141 -9.41 -1.94 4.74
CA MET A 141 -9.08 -1.35 6.04
C MET A 141 -9.87 -0.07 6.28
N MET A 142 -10.12 0.68 5.20
CA MET A 142 -11.05 1.80 5.16
C MET A 142 -11.61 1.95 3.75
N PRO A 143 -12.94 1.99 3.58
CA PRO A 143 -13.55 2.23 2.27
C PRO A 143 -13.07 3.55 1.64
N LEU A 144 -12.88 3.55 0.31
CA LEU A 144 -12.44 4.76 -0.41
C LEU A 144 -13.31 6.00 -0.13
N PRO A 145 -14.65 5.93 -0.05
CA PRO A 145 -15.48 7.10 0.29
C PRO A 145 -15.16 7.68 1.68
N GLU A 146 -14.87 6.84 2.67
CA GLU A 146 -14.51 7.27 4.02
C GLU A 146 -13.12 7.91 4.04
N LEU A 147 -12.15 7.32 3.34
CA LEU A 147 -10.81 7.90 3.19
C LEU A 147 -10.89 9.27 2.51
N ARG A 148 -11.71 9.43 1.46
CA ARG A 148 -11.97 10.72 0.81
C ARG A 148 -12.55 11.75 1.78
N SER A 149 -13.52 11.36 2.59
CA SER A 149 -14.12 12.21 3.62
C SER A 149 -13.08 12.70 4.64
N PHE A 150 -12.23 11.80 5.13
CA PHE A 150 -11.15 12.15 6.05
C PHE A 150 -10.19 13.19 5.45
N VAL A 151 -9.73 12.95 4.22
CA VAL A 151 -8.77 13.83 3.51
C VAL A 151 -9.36 15.22 3.21
N ALA A 152 -10.66 15.30 2.95
CA ALA A 152 -11.37 16.56 2.79
C ALA A 152 -11.30 17.41 4.07
N GLY A 153 -11.46 16.77 5.24
CA GLY A 153 -11.36 17.41 6.56
C GLY A 153 -9.94 17.73 7.03
N ALA A 154 -8.90 17.08 6.49
CA ALA A 154 -7.52 17.08 7.01
C ALA A 154 -6.71 18.40 6.83
N ASN A 155 -7.35 19.56 6.73
CA ASN A 155 -6.70 20.85 6.44
C ASN A 155 -5.61 21.25 7.45
N GLY A 156 -4.36 21.39 7.01
CA GLY A 156 -3.23 21.77 7.87
C GLY A 156 -2.60 20.60 8.64
N ILE A 157 -2.90 19.36 8.25
CA ILE A 157 -2.07 18.19 8.56
C ILE A 157 -0.93 18.14 7.54
N HIS A 158 0.28 17.77 7.97
CA HIS A 158 1.41 17.62 7.07
C HIS A 158 1.18 16.44 6.13
N GLY A 159 1.69 16.49 4.89
CA GLY A 159 1.43 15.44 3.89
C GLY A 159 0.06 15.51 3.18
N VAL A 160 -0.93 16.24 3.72
CA VAL A 160 -2.30 16.29 3.16
C VAL A 160 -2.38 16.73 1.69
N ARG A 161 -1.49 17.62 1.23
CA ARG A 161 -1.48 18.04 -0.18
C ARG A 161 -1.13 16.87 -1.10
N LYS A 162 -0.07 16.12 -0.78
CA LYS A 162 0.33 14.92 -1.53
C LYS A 162 -0.72 13.82 -1.41
N ALA A 163 -1.32 13.65 -0.23
CA ALA A 163 -2.42 12.70 -0.04
C ALA A 163 -3.62 13.01 -0.93
N ARG A 164 -3.98 14.29 -1.14
CA ARG A 164 -5.04 14.68 -2.09
C ARG A 164 -4.70 14.33 -3.53
N GLU A 165 -3.47 14.56 -3.95
CA GLU A 165 -3.01 14.17 -5.29
C GLU A 165 -3.01 12.64 -5.47
N ALA A 166 -2.56 11.89 -4.46
CA ALA A 166 -2.57 10.43 -4.46
C ALA A 166 -4.00 9.86 -4.48
N LEU A 167 -4.95 10.48 -3.78
CA LEU A 167 -6.36 10.09 -3.69
C LEU A 167 -7.03 9.98 -5.07
N GLU A 168 -6.63 10.83 -6.01
CA GLU A 168 -7.13 10.82 -7.40
C GLU A 168 -6.56 9.66 -8.23
N LYS A 169 -5.43 9.09 -7.79
CA LYS A 169 -4.74 7.98 -8.44
C LYS A 169 -5.05 6.62 -7.81
N LEU A 170 -5.75 6.58 -6.68
CA LEU A 170 -6.08 5.32 -6.02
C LEU A 170 -7.03 4.47 -6.87
N ARG A 171 -6.94 3.16 -6.71
CA ARG A 171 -7.85 2.17 -7.28
C ARG A 171 -8.22 1.12 -6.23
N VAL A 172 -9.50 0.75 -6.24
CA VAL A 172 -10.03 -0.33 -5.41
C VAL A 172 -9.72 -1.66 -6.08
N GLY A 173 -9.37 -2.66 -5.26
CA GLY A 173 -9.18 -4.04 -5.70
C GLY A 173 -7.75 -4.45 -5.99
N VAL A 174 -6.75 -3.65 -5.63
CA VAL A 174 -5.33 -4.01 -5.77
C VAL A 174 -4.89 -4.93 -4.64
N ASP A 175 -4.29 -6.07 -4.97
CA ASP A 175 -3.87 -7.06 -3.97
C ASP A 175 -2.41 -6.95 -3.54
N SER A 176 -1.57 -6.30 -4.34
CA SER A 176 -0.14 -6.22 -4.03
C SER A 176 0.53 -4.91 -4.49
N PRO A 177 1.63 -4.48 -3.85
CA PRO A 177 2.40 -3.32 -4.29
C PRO A 177 2.91 -3.38 -5.75
N PRO A 178 3.36 -4.53 -6.28
CA PRO A 178 3.72 -4.65 -7.70
C PRO A 178 2.58 -4.30 -8.66
N GLU A 179 1.34 -4.69 -8.36
CA GLU A 179 0.17 -4.35 -9.19
C GLU A 179 -0.05 -2.84 -9.30
N THR A 180 -0.03 -2.11 -8.17
CA THR A 180 -0.11 -0.64 -8.20
C THR A 180 1.01 -0.06 -9.06
N ARG A 181 2.25 -0.54 -8.90
CA ARG A 181 3.40 -0.04 -9.66
C ARG A 181 3.25 -0.29 -11.16
N LEU A 182 2.81 -1.50 -11.55
CA LEU A 182 2.54 -1.83 -12.94
C LEU A 182 1.48 -0.90 -13.52
N ARG A 183 0.38 -0.69 -12.79
CA ARG A 183 -0.68 0.23 -13.20
C ARG A 183 -0.15 1.63 -13.43
N LEU A 184 0.61 2.18 -12.48
CA LEU A 184 1.19 3.52 -12.61
C LEU A 184 2.14 3.63 -13.81
N MET A 185 2.97 2.62 -14.08
CA MET A 185 3.83 2.60 -15.29
C MET A 185 3.00 2.67 -16.59
N MET A 186 1.86 1.98 -16.64
CA MET A 186 0.97 1.98 -17.80
C MET A 186 0.23 3.31 -17.95
N ASP A 187 -0.27 3.86 -16.84
CA ASP A 187 -0.94 5.17 -16.78
C ASP A 187 0.02 6.28 -17.26
N ASP A 188 1.25 6.32 -16.74
CA ASP A 188 2.26 7.32 -17.08
C ASP A 188 2.72 7.22 -18.55
N ALA A 189 2.67 6.02 -19.14
CA ALA A 189 2.97 5.81 -20.56
C ALA A 189 1.80 6.18 -21.50
N GLY A 190 0.63 6.50 -20.95
CA GLY A 190 -0.59 6.81 -21.71
C GLY A 190 -1.17 5.56 -22.41
N LEU A 191 -1.02 4.38 -21.81
CA LEU A 191 -1.71 3.18 -22.28
C LEU A 191 -3.21 3.27 -21.96
N PRO A 192 -4.06 2.45 -22.61
CA PRO A 192 -5.45 2.27 -22.20
C PRO A 192 -5.55 1.88 -20.72
N GLU A 193 -6.66 2.24 -20.07
CA GLU A 193 -6.86 1.95 -18.66
C GLU A 193 -6.85 0.44 -18.36
N PHE A 194 -6.06 0.06 -17.35
CA PHE A 194 -6.04 -1.26 -16.74
C PHE A 194 -6.69 -1.19 -15.35
N VAL A 195 -7.74 -1.99 -15.17
CA VAL A 195 -8.53 -2.05 -13.93
C VAL A 195 -8.01 -3.19 -13.06
N PRO A 196 -7.74 -2.97 -11.76
CA PRO A 196 -7.37 -4.04 -10.83
C PRO A 196 -8.46 -5.09 -10.66
N ASN A 197 -8.04 -6.32 -10.33
CA ASN A 197 -8.95 -7.43 -10.05
C ASN A 197 -10.02 -7.59 -11.13
N CYS A 198 -9.59 -7.54 -12.40
CA CYS A 198 -10.49 -7.50 -13.54
C CYS A 198 -11.11 -8.87 -13.76
N ARG A 199 -12.46 -8.92 -13.74
CA ARG A 199 -13.23 -10.12 -14.04
C ARG A 199 -13.19 -10.43 -15.54
N VAL A 200 -12.81 -11.66 -15.84
CA VAL A 200 -12.87 -12.29 -17.16
C VAL A 200 -13.84 -13.45 -17.08
N ASP A 201 -14.86 -13.48 -17.93
CA ASP A 201 -15.71 -14.66 -18.07
C ASP A 201 -15.08 -15.60 -19.11
N ASP A 202 -14.89 -16.87 -18.74
CA ASP A 202 -14.34 -17.88 -19.65
C ASP A 202 -15.34 -18.28 -20.76
N ALA A 203 -14.94 -19.19 -21.65
CA ALA A 203 -15.80 -19.66 -22.74
C ALA A 203 -17.14 -20.29 -22.29
N LEU A 204 -17.26 -20.67 -21.02
CA LEU A 204 -18.48 -21.23 -20.40
C LEU A 204 -19.20 -20.20 -19.51
N GLY A 205 -18.79 -18.93 -19.52
CA GLY A 205 -19.36 -17.88 -18.69
C GLY A 205 -18.97 -17.95 -17.21
N ARG A 206 -17.96 -18.75 -16.86
CA ARG A 206 -17.48 -18.88 -15.48
C ARG A 206 -16.38 -17.85 -15.24
N PRO A 207 -16.40 -17.11 -14.12
CA PRO A 207 -15.46 -16.03 -13.91
C PRO A 207 -14.04 -16.52 -13.56
N VAL A 208 -13.07 -15.71 -13.95
CA VAL A 208 -11.65 -15.69 -13.57
C VAL A 208 -11.31 -14.23 -13.27
N TRP A 209 -10.39 -13.98 -12.34
CA TRP A 209 -9.94 -12.63 -12.03
C TRP A 209 -8.46 -12.52 -12.38
N THR A 210 -8.12 -11.41 -13.02
CA THR A 210 -6.76 -11.05 -13.43
C THR A 210 -6.29 -9.88 -12.58
N ASP A 211 -4.99 -9.79 -12.33
CA ASP A 211 -4.43 -8.73 -11.49
C ASP A 211 -4.78 -7.34 -12.04
N LEU A 212 -4.51 -7.11 -13.33
CA LEU A 212 -4.81 -5.87 -14.05
C LEU A 212 -5.38 -6.19 -15.43
N GLY A 213 -6.58 -5.70 -15.74
CA GLY A 213 -7.25 -6.00 -17.02
C GLY A 213 -7.72 -4.77 -17.78
N CYS A 214 -7.48 -4.77 -19.08
CA CYS A 214 -8.04 -3.84 -20.05
C CYS A 214 -9.10 -4.54 -20.91
N ALA A 215 -10.35 -4.49 -20.47
CA ALA A 215 -11.48 -5.17 -21.13
C ALA A 215 -11.68 -4.75 -22.59
N ARG A 216 -11.46 -3.46 -22.90
CA ARG A 216 -11.59 -2.91 -24.26
C ARG A 216 -10.73 -3.64 -25.29
N PHE A 217 -9.53 -4.05 -24.88
CA PHE A 217 -8.56 -4.73 -25.74
C PHE A 217 -8.29 -6.16 -25.29
N ARG A 218 -9.17 -6.75 -24.46
CA ARG A 218 -9.02 -8.10 -23.88
C ARG A 218 -7.57 -8.44 -23.57
N THR A 219 -6.89 -7.55 -22.85
CA THR A 219 -5.48 -7.70 -22.48
C THR A 219 -5.38 -7.59 -20.97
N CYS A 220 -4.68 -8.51 -20.33
CA CYS A 220 -4.41 -8.44 -18.89
C CYS A 220 -2.92 -8.60 -18.61
N VAL A 221 -2.51 -8.07 -17.46
CA VAL A 221 -1.16 -8.16 -16.91
C VAL A 221 -1.27 -8.90 -15.59
N GLU A 222 -0.47 -9.94 -15.42
CA GLU A 222 -0.35 -10.71 -14.18
C GLU A 222 1.04 -10.49 -13.62
N TYR A 223 1.14 -10.22 -12.32
CA TYR A 223 2.42 -10.15 -11.64
C TYR A 223 2.83 -11.52 -11.13
N ASP A 224 3.92 -12.05 -11.69
CA ASP A 224 4.47 -13.35 -11.30
C ASP A 224 5.54 -13.16 -10.22
N GLY A 225 5.09 -13.21 -8.96
CA GLY A 225 5.97 -13.18 -7.79
C GLY A 225 6.83 -14.44 -7.68
N VAL A 226 7.97 -14.35 -6.99
CA VAL A 226 8.80 -15.54 -6.71
C VAL A 226 8.07 -16.38 -5.67
N HIS A 227 7.37 -17.42 -6.12
CA HIS A 227 6.67 -18.36 -5.25
C HIS A 227 7.23 -19.78 -5.43
N HIS A 228 7.59 -20.43 -4.33
CA HIS A 228 7.81 -21.88 -4.30
C HIS A 228 6.46 -22.60 -4.32
N LEU A 229 5.76 -22.51 -5.45
CA LEU A 229 4.46 -23.15 -5.64
C LEU A 229 4.62 -24.67 -5.67
N THR A 230 3.66 -25.38 -5.08
CA THR A 230 3.55 -26.84 -5.24
C THR A 230 3.15 -27.19 -6.68
N ALA A 231 3.35 -28.45 -7.09
CA ALA A 231 2.97 -28.90 -8.43
C ALA A 231 1.46 -28.71 -8.68
N GLU A 232 0.63 -28.89 -7.66
CA GLU A 232 -0.82 -28.69 -7.71
C GLU A 232 -1.17 -27.21 -7.94
N GLN A 233 -0.49 -26.29 -7.26
CA GLN A 233 -0.69 -24.85 -7.45
C GLN A 233 -0.29 -24.42 -8.87
N GLN A 234 0.84 -24.91 -9.38
CA GLN A 234 1.27 -24.64 -10.75
C GLN A 234 0.27 -25.15 -11.79
N ALA A 235 -0.33 -26.33 -11.55
CA ALA A 235 -1.35 -26.89 -12.43
C ALA A 235 -2.65 -26.05 -12.41
N LEU A 236 -3.07 -25.57 -11.24
CA LEU A 236 -4.24 -24.70 -11.11
C LEU A 236 -4.04 -23.35 -11.79
N ASP A 237 -2.85 -22.76 -11.66
CA ASP A 237 -2.51 -21.49 -12.31
C ASP A 237 -2.44 -21.66 -13.83
N SER A 238 -1.83 -22.73 -14.32
CA SER A 238 -1.82 -23.06 -15.75
C SER A 238 -3.23 -23.25 -16.31
N TYR A 239 -4.12 -23.88 -15.55
CA TYR A 239 -5.52 -24.04 -15.93
C TYR A 239 -6.27 -22.70 -15.95
N ARG A 240 -5.98 -21.79 -15.01
CA ARG A 240 -6.51 -20.42 -15.02
C ARG A 240 -6.04 -19.64 -16.25
N ASP A 241 -4.74 -19.69 -16.55
CA ASP A 241 -4.16 -19.02 -17.72
C ASP A 241 -4.83 -19.49 -19.02
N GLN A 242 -5.04 -20.82 -19.13
CA GLN A 242 -5.71 -21.41 -20.28
C GLN A 242 -7.12 -20.85 -20.45
N ARG A 243 -7.92 -20.79 -19.37
CA ARG A 243 -9.30 -20.27 -19.41
C ARG A 243 -9.35 -18.82 -19.86
N VAL A 244 -8.42 -17.98 -19.40
CA VAL A 244 -8.31 -16.57 -19.81
C VAL A 244 -7.93 -16.48 -21.29
N SER A 245 -6.97 -17.31 -21.75
CA SER A 245 -6.59 -17.36 -23.16
C SER A 245 -7.73 -17.83 -24.08
N GLU A 246 -8.48 -18.85 -23.68
CA GLU A 246 -9.64 -19.38 -24.42
C GLU A 246 -10.79 -18.36 -24.48
N ALA A 247 -10.89 -17.48 -23.49
CA ALA A 247 -11.79 -16.31 -23.51
C ALA A 247 -11.34 -15.21 -24.50
N GLY A 248 -10.25 -15.43 -25.23
CA GLY A 248 -9.69 -14.50 -26.22
C GLY A 248 -8.84 -13.39 -25.61
N TRP A 249 -8.51 -13.49 -24.31
CA TRP A 249 -7.66 -12.51 -23.65
C TRP A 249 -6.18 -12.79 -23.91
N ARG A 250 -5.40 -11.72 -24.09
CA ARG A 250 -3.94 -11.80 -24.14
C ARG A 250 -3.35 -11.44 -22.78
N GLN A 251 -2.72 -12.42 -22.15
CA GLN A 251 -2.02 -12.27 -20.88
C GLN A 251 -0.58 -11.81 -21.08
N VAL A 252 -0.11 -10.92 -20.21
CA VAL A 252 1.28 -10.49 -20.10
C VAL A 252 1.75 -10.77 -18.69
N LYS A 253 2.57 -11.81 -18.51
CA LYS A 253 3.21 -12.10 -17.23
C LYS A 253 4.44 -11.22 -17.04
N ILE A 254 4.46 -10.46 -15.95
CA ILE A 254 5.55 -9.58 -15.55
C ILE A 254 6.09 -10.07 -14.22
N ASN A 255 7.36 -10.46 -14.17
CA ASN A 255 7.98 -10.90 -12.92
C ASN A 255 8.89 -9.82 -12.32
N ARG A 256 9.55 -10.14 -11.21
CA ARG A 256 10.51 -9.24 -10.56
C ARG A 256 11.65 -8.79 -11.49
N ILE A 257 12.19 -9.69 -12.32
CA ILE A 257 13.29 -9.37 -13.25
C ILE A 257 12.82 -8.36 -14.30
N ASP A 258 11.59 -8.48 -14.77
CA ASP A 258 10.98 -7.52 -15.69
C ASP A 258 10.83 -6.14 -15.03
N LEU A 259 10.40 -6.08 -13.76
CA LEU A 259 10.33 -4.83 -13.00
C LEU A 259 11.70 -4.19 -12.81
N GLU A 260 12.74 -4.97 -12.54
CA GLU A 260 14.13 -4.50 -12.38
C GLU A 260 14.70 -3.91 -13.67
N ARG A 261 14.20 -4.31 -14.85
CA ARG A 261 14.55 -3.70 -16.15
C ARG A 261 13.90 -2.33 -16.36
N GLY A 262 12.92 -1.97 -15.55
CA GLY A 262 12.32 -0.65 -15.49
C GLY A 262 11.08 -0.45 -16.38
N PRO A 263 10.45 0.75 -16.28
CA PRO A 263 9.14 1.01 -16.87
C PRO A 263 9.08 0.85 -18.40
N GLU A 264 10.11 1.28 -19.13
CA GLU A 264 10.14 1.19 -20.60
C GLU A 264 10.03 -0.26 -21.09
N TRP A 265 10.69 -1.18 -20.39
CA TRP A 265 10.65 -2.61 -20.70
C TRP A 265 9.23 -3.17 -20.51
N VAL A 266 8.64 -2.94 -19.34
CA VAL A 266 7.29 -3.40 -19.00
C VAL A 266 6.26 -2.82 -19.97
N VAL A 267 6.28 -1.50 -20.17
CA VAL A 267 5.37 -0.77 -21.07
C VAL A 267 5.49 -1.30 -22.50
N SER A 268 6.70 -1.60 -22.98
CA SER A 268 6.91 -2.20 -24.30
C SER A 268 6.22 -3.56 -24.43
N ARG A 269 6.37 -4.44 -23.42
CA ARG A 269 5.71 -5.76 -23.42
C ARG A 269 4.18 -5.64 -23.43
N VAL A 270 3.62 -4.78 -22.59
CA VAL A 270 2.18 -4.55 -22.53
C VAL A 270 1.66 -3.91 -23.82
N SER A 271 2.36 -2.91 -24.35
CA SER A 271 2.00 -2.24 -25.60
C SER A 271 1.97 -3.21 -26.80
N GLN A 272 2.91 -4.15 -26.87
CA GLN A 272 2.91 -5.17 -27.91
C GLN A 272 1.70 -6.10 -27.80
N ALA A 273 1.30 -6.46 -26.58
CA ALA A 273 0.11 -7.27 -26.36
C ALA A 273 -1.18 -6.55 -26.78
N LEU A 274 -1.32 -5.28 -26.35
CA LEU A 274 -2.43 -4.40 -26.73
C LEU A 274 -2.54 -4.23 -28.26
N ARG A 275 -1.42 -4.01 -28.96
CA ARG A 275 -1.41 -3.87 -30.43
C ARG A 275 -1.90 -5.13 -31.13
N LYS A 276 -1.54 -6.31 -30.63
CA LYS A 276 -2.06 -7.59 -31.16
C LYS A 276 -3.56 -7.78 -30.91
N GLN A 277 -4.14 -6.98 -30.03
CA GLN A 277 -5.58 -6.93 -29.74
C GLN A 277 -6.26 -5.68 -30.35
N GLY A 278 -5.61 -5.01 -31.31
CA GLY A 278 -6.20 -3.92 -32.08
C GLY A 278 -6.05 -2.53 -31.47
N TRP A 279 -5.20 -2.35 -30.45
CA TRP A 279 -4.86 -1.01 -29.98
C TRP A 279 -3.85 -0.32 -30.91
N HIS A 280 -4.18 0.91 -31.30
CA HIS A 280 -3.29 1.82 -32.01
C HIS A 280 -3.21 3.14 -31.23
N ARG A 281 -2.01 3.72 -31.16
CA ARG A 281 -1.74 4.97 -30.45
C ARG A 281 -1.97 6.16 -31.36
#